data_AF-A0A9W4G757-F1
#
_entry.id   AF-A0A9W4G757-F1
#
_cell.length_a   1.000
_cell.length_b   1.000
_cell.length_c   1.000
_cell.angle_alpha   90.00
_cell.angle_beta   90.00
_cell.angle_gamma   90.00
#
_symmetry.space_group_name_H-M   'P 1'
#
loop_
_entity.id
_entity.type
_entity.pdbx_description
1 polymer ?
#
loop_
_entity_poly.entity_id
_entity_poly.type
_entity_poly.pdbx_seq_one_letter_code
_entity_poly.pdbx_strand_id
1 'polypeptide(L)'
;MLTQKPIIVDTNILFSALLRENSRFNELLVTSEYTFFVCELVFVELFKRKEKIIQLSHLTEEEIIQIYYILLKRLHLYKEDLINLEYRRLAYELCQGVDVSDTPHVALTLQLNGLLWTGDKKLKLGLKNKGFEQFFELQ
;
A
#
# COMPACT_ATOMS: atom_id res chain seq x y z
N MET A 1 22.79 -9.98 -9.53
CA MET A 1 22.03 -9.84 -8.27
C MET A 1 20.56 -9.86 -8.65
N LEU A 2 19.76 -10.79 -8.11
CA LEU A 2 18.32 -10.76 -8.28
C LEU A 2 17.80 -9.56 -7.49
N THR A 3 17.47 -8.47 -8.17
CA THR A 3 16.81 -7.32 -7.55
C THR A 3 15.47 -7.78 -7.00
N GLN A 4 15.23 -7.60 -5.70
CA GLN A 4 13.94 -7.89 -5.09
C GLN A 4 12.85 -7.08 -5.79
N LYS A 5 11.67 -7.69 -6.01
CA LYS A 5 10.55 -6.99 -6.66
C LYS A 5 10.10 -5.80 -5.79
N PRO A 6 9.73 -4.66 -6.39
CA PRO A 6 9.11 -3.55 -5.68
C PRO A 6 7.85 -4.02 -4.95
N ILE A 7 7.63 -3.53 -3.74
CA ILE A 7 6.42 -3.81 -2.96
C ILE A 7 5.50 -2.59 -3.06
N ILE A 8 4.29 -2.79 -3.57
CA ILE A 8 3.27 -1.75 -3.64
C ILE A 8 2.41 -1.88 -2.39
N VAL A 9 2.48 -0.87 -1.53
CA VAL A 9 1.78 -0.84 -0.26
C VAL A 9 0.38 -0.31 -0.49
N ASP A 10 -0.61 -1.11 -0.14
CA ASP A 10 -2.02 -0.71 -0.17
C ASP A 10 -2.35 0.25 0.99
N THR A 11 -3.37 1.06 0.79
CA THR A 11 -3.89 2.03 1.75
C THR A 11 -4.25 1.38 3.08
N ASN A 12 -4.88 0.20 3.05
CA ASN A 12 -5.29 -0.50 4.28
C ASN A 12 -4.10 -0.92 5.16
N ILE A 13 -2.93 -1.17 4.58
CA ILE A 13 -1.73 -1.54 5.31
C ILE A 13 -1.24 -0.32 6.11
N LEU A 14 -1.19 0.86 5.48
CA LEU A 14 -0.76 2.09 6.13
C LEU A 14 -1.72 2.52 7.24
N PHE A 15 -3.03 2.47 7.00
CA PHE A 15 -4.01 2.75 8.06
C PHE A 15 -3.91 1.75 9.21
N SER A 16 -3.72 0.45 8.92
CA SER A 16 -3.55 -0.56 9.97
C SER A 16 -2.30 -0.32 10.82
N ALA A 17 -1.22 0.16 10.22
CA ALA A 17 0.02 0.53 10.92
C ALA A 17 -0.14 1.75 11.83
N LEU A 18 -1.08 2.64 11.52
CA LEU A 18 -1.34 3.87 12.28
C LEU A 18 -2.41 3.70 13.36
N LEU A 19 -3.26 2.67 13.28
CA LEU A 19 -4.31 2.43 14.28
C LEU A 19 -3.85 1.59 15.48
N ARG A 20 -2.78 0.83 15.33
CA ARG A 20 -2.18 0.01 16.39
C ARG A 20 -0.67 0.15 16.29
N GLU A 21 0.02 0.06 17.42
CA GLU A 21 1.48 -0.08 17.45
C GLU A 21 1.86 -1.40 16.77
N ASN A 22 1.97 -1.39 15.44
CA ASN A 22 2.21 -2.59 14.65
C ASN A 22 3.71 -2.76 14.47
N SER A 23 4.34 -3.31 15.51
CA SER A 23 5.79 -3.52 15.59
C SER A 23 6.34 -4.22 14.34
N ARG A 24 5.62 -5.19 13.76
CA ARG A 24 6.07 -5.95 12.60
C ARG A 24 6.06 -5.15 11.29
N PHE A 25 5.09 -4.25 11.09
CA PHE A 25 5.07 -3.36 9.92
C PHE A 25 6.20 -2.34 9.99
N ASN A 26 6.37 -1.71 11.16
CA ASN A 26 7.44 -0.74 11.39
C ASN A 26 8.82 -1.39 11.30
N GLU A 27 8.99 -2.57 11.89
CA GLU A 27 10.22 -3.36 11.80
C GLU A 27 10.52 -3.73 10.34
N LEU A 28 9.55 -4.22 9.57
CA LEU A 28 9.78 -4.53 8.15
C LEU A 28 10.20 -3.28 7.37
N LEU A 29 9.48 -2.17 7.51
CA LEU A 29 9.85 -0.94 6.82
C LEU A 29 11.28 -0.51 7.16
N VAL A 30 11.67 -0.58 8.43
CA VAL A 30 12.98 -0.09 8.88
C VAL A 30 14.13 -1.05 8.56
N THR A 31 13.91 -2.36 8.69
CA THR A 31 15.00 -3.36 8.65
C THR A 31 15.15 -4.06 7.31
N SER A 32 14.13 -4.01 6.44
CA SER A 32 14.19 -4.73 5.17
C SER A 32 14.87 -3.93 4.06
N GLU A 33 15.51 -4.67 3.15
CA GLU A 33 16.08 -4.14 1.90
C GLU A 33 15.03 -3.97 0.80
N TYR A 34 13.75 -4.18 1.11
CA TYR A 34 12.67 -4.01 0.14
C TYR A 34 12.51 -2.54 -0.26
N THR A 35 12.16 -2.32 -1.52
CA THR A 35 11.76 -1.00 -2.02
C THR A 35 10.24 -0.89 -2.03
N PHE A 36 9.70 0.01 -1.22
CA PHE A 36 8.26 0.20 -1.05
C PHE A 36 7.75 1.36 -1.88
N PHE A 37 6.65 1.17 -2.59
CA PHE A 37 5.95 2.18 -3.37
C PHE A 37 4.51 2.34 -2.89
N VAL A 38 3.96 3.53 -3.05
CA VAL A 38 2.55 3.81 -2.77
C VAL A 38 2.04 4.90 -3.70
N CYS A 39 0.75 4.83 -4.02
CA CYS A 39 0.02 5.86 -4.75
C CYS A 39 0.01 7.17 -3.93
N GLU A 40 0.37 8.32 -4.51
CA GLU A 40 0.53 9.59 -3.77
C GLU A 40 -0.76 10.07 -3.07
N LEU A 41 -1.93 9.78 -3.63
CA LEU A 41 -3.22 10.16 -3.05
C LEU A 41 -3.47 9.48 -1.71
N VAL A 42 -2.85 8.32 -1.44
CA VAL A 42 -2.94 7.65 -0.14
C VAL A 42 -2.42 8.54 0.97
N PHE A 43 -1.32 9.27 0.72
CA PHE A 43 -0.79 10.21 1.69
C PHE A 43 -1.74 11.39 1.92
N VAL A 44 -2.39 11.89 0.86
CA VAL A 44 -3.43 12.91 1.01
C VAL A 44 -4.56 12.42 1.90
N GLU A 45 -4.98 11.17 1.76
CA GLU A 45 -6.00 10.57 2.63
C GLU A 45 -5.53 10.38 4.07
N LEU A 46 -4.29 9.95 4.29
CA LEU A 46 -3.70 9.81 5.62
C LEU A 46 -3.72 11.15 6.37
N PHE A 47 -3.28 12.24 5.71
CA PHE A 47 -3.29 13.57 6.32
C PHE A 47 -4.70 14.08 6.58
N LYS A 48 -5.63 13.91 5.62
CA LYS A 48 -7.04 14.31 5.79
C LYS A 48 -7.75 13.58 6.93
N ARG A 49 -7.25 12.41 7.33
CA ARG A 49 -7.84 11.58 8.39
C ARG A 49 -7.02 11.61 9.68
N LYS A 50 -6.01 12.48 9.82
CA LYS A 50 -5.12 12.55 10.99
C LYS A 50 -5.90 12.60 12.31
N GLU A 51 -6.89 13.49 12.43
CA GLU A 51 -7.67 13.65 13.67
C GLU A 51 -8.44 12.37 14.02
N LYS A 52 -9.02 11.72 13.01
CA LYS A 52 -9.73 10.46 13.19
C LYS A 52 -8.78 9.32 13.55
N ILE A 53 -7.57 9.30 12.97
CA ILE A 53 -6.52 8.33 13.34
C ILE A 53 -6.15 8.52 14.81
N ILE A 54 -5.88 9.75 15.26
CA ILE A 54 -5.55 10.04 16.67
C ILE A 54 -6.67 9.52 17.58
N GLN A 55 -7.93 9.83 17.27
CA GLN A 55 -9.07 9.44 18.09
C GLN A 55 -9.29 7.92 18.19
N LEU A 56 -8.98 7.18 17.13
CA LEU A 56 -9.21 5.74 17.04
C LEU A 56 -7.98 4.89 17.37
N SER A 57 -6.79 5.49 17.30
CA SER A 57 -5.53 4.85 17.66
C SER A 57 -5.33 4.89 19.18
N HIS A 58 -4.51 3.98 19.68
CA HIS A 58 -4.00 4.04 21.06
C HIS A 58 -2.67 4.82 21.14
N LEU A 59 -2.37 5.64 20.13
CA LEU A 59 -1.11 6.34 19.97
C LEU A 59 -1.25 7.81 20.38
N THR A 60 -0.18 8.34 20.94
CA THR A 60 0.05 9.77 21.14
C THR A 60 0.29 10.49 19.82
N GLU A 61 0.12 11.80 19.81
CA GLU A 61 0.45 12.62 18.63
C GLU A 61 1.92 12.50 18.24
N GLU A 62 2.83 12.40 19.22
CA GLU A 62 4.27 12.23 18.97
C GLU A 62 4.56 10.89 18.27
N GLU A 63 3.94 9.79 18.69
CA GLU A 63 4.08 8.48 18.05
C GLU A 63 3.56 8.50 16.60
N ILE A 64 2.42 9.15 16.36
CA ILE A 64 1.87 9.31 14.99
C ILE A 64 2.82 10.11 14.10
N ILE A 65 3.40 11.20 14.62
CA ILE A 65 4.40 12.00 13.90
C ILE A 65 5.64 11.16 13.57
N GLN A 66 6.11 10.34 14.52
CA GLN A 66 7.24 9.44 14.28
C GLN A 66 6.93 8.41 13.19
N ILE A 67 5.73 7.82 13.20
CA ILE A 67 5.31 6.89 12.14
C ILE A 67 5.27 7.61 10.79
N TYR A 68 4.65 8.79 10.69
CA TYR A 68 4.65 9.58 9.44
C TYR A 68 6.06 9.88 8.93
N TYR A 69 6.99 10.22 9.82
CA TYR A 69 8.39 10.43 9.46
C TYR A 69 9.03 9.16 8.86
N ILE A 70 8.78 7.99 9.46
CA ILE A 70 9.26 6.70 8.94
C ILE A 70 8.64 6.41 7.57
N LEU A 71 7.33 6.59 7.42
CA LEU A 71 6.61 6.37 6.16
C LEU A 71 7.18 7.25 5.04
N LEU A 72 7.37 8.56 5.30
CA LEU A 72 7.92 9.50 4.31
C LEU A 72 9.36 9.14 3.91
N LYS A 73 10.14 8.57 4.82
CA LYS A 73 11.53 8.18 4.55
C LYS A 73 11.63 6.86 3.77
N ARG A 74 10.68 5.95 3.94
CA ARG A 74 10.76 4.56 3.43
C ARG A 74 9.87 4.28 2.23
N LEU A 75 8.83 5.07 2.01
CA LEU A 75 7.91 4.90 0.89
C LEU A 75 8.29 5.82 -0.27
N HIS A 76 8.38 5.24 -1.46
CA HIS A 76 8.43 5.97 -2.71
C HIS A 76 7.01 6.35 -3.14
N LEU A 77 6.69 7.64 -3.09
CA LEU A 77 5.43 8.16 -3.59
C LEU A 77 5.41 8.12 -5.12
N TYR A 78 4.42 7.45 -5.69
CA TYR A 78 4.22 7.36 -7.12
C TYR A 78 2.95 8.11 -7.52
N LYS A 79 3.09 9.04 -8.48
CA LYS A 79 1.95 9.79 -9.01
C LYS A 79 1.07 8.89 -9.86
N GLU A 80 -0.20 8.74 -9.51
CA GLU A 80 -1.12 7.84 -10.21
C GLU A 80 -1.33 8.26 -11.67
N ASP A 81 -1.25 9.56 -11.95
CA ASP A 81 -1.36 10.11 -13.31
C ASP A 81 -0.19 9.70 -14.22
N LEU A 82 0.94 9.28 -13.64
CA LEU A 82 2.09 8.73 -14.37
C LEU A 82 1.97 7.21 -14.61
N ILE A 83 0.86 6.59 -14.21
CA ILE A 83 0.59 5.20 -14.53
C ILE A 83 0.08 5.10 -15.97
N ASN A 84 0.78 4.31 -16.78
CA ASN A 84 0.43 4.05 -18.17
C ASN A 84 -1.02 3.62 -18.29
N LEU A 85 -1.70 4.15 -19.31
CA LEU A 85 -3.12 3.91 -19.53
C LEU A 85 -3.44 2.42 -19.69
N GLU A 86 -2.53 1.65 -20.30
CA GLU A 86 -2.66 0.20 -20.44
C GLU A 86 -2.78 -0.50 -19.08
N TYR A 87 -1.88 -0.22 -18.14
CA TYR A 87 -1.91 -0.82 -16.81
C TYR A 87 -3.10 -0.34 -15.99
N ARG A 88 -3.52 0.93 -16.15
CA ARG A 88 -4.76 1.43 -15.53
C ARG A 88 -5.99 0.67 -16.03
N ARG A 89 -6.09 0.43 -17.34
CA ARG A 89 -7.19 -0.33 -17.94
C ARG A 89 -7.20 -1.78 -17.47
N LEU A 90 -6.05 -2.45 -17.52
CA LEU A 90 -5.94 -3.84 -17.08
C LEU A 90 -6.28 -3.97 -15.59
N ALA A 91 -5.76 -3.08 -14.74
CA ALA A 91 -6.10 -3.06 -13.32
C ALA A 91 -7.58 -2.83 -13.08
N TYR A 92 -8.22 -1.92 -13.83
CA TYR A 92 -9.66 -1.69 -13.73
C TYR A 92 -10.46 -2.96 -14.07
N GLU A 93 -10.10 -3.67 -15.14
CA GLU A 93 -10.72 -4.94 -15.52
C GLU A 93 -10.56 -6.02 -14.44
N LEU A 94 -9.37 -6.08 -13.81
CA LEU A 94 -9.12 -6.96 -12.66
C LEU A 94 -9.97 -6.57 -11.43
N CYS A 95 -10.06 -5.29 -11.13
CA CYS A 95 -10.81 -4.76 -9.99
C CYS A 95 -12.33 -4.75 -10.18
N GLN A 96 -12.83 -4.78 -11.41
CA GLN A 96 -14.27 -4.73 -11.72
C GLN A 96 -15.02 -5.93 -11.09
N GLY A 97 -16.05 -5.67 -10.29
CA GLY A 97 -16.77 -6.75 -9.59
C GLY A 97 -16.06 -7.30 -8.35
N VAL A 98 -14.93 -6.70 -7.94
CA VAL A 98 -14.23 -6.98 -6.67
C VAL A 98 -14.28 -5.73 -5.80
N ASP A 99 -13.46 -4.73 -6.14
CA ASP A 99 -13.41 -3.38 -5.60
C ASP A 99 -12.66 -2.47 -6.59
N VAL A 100 -13.38 -1.51 -7.19
CA VAL A 100 -12.82 -0.59 -8.19
C VAL A 100 -11.90 0.45 -7.55
N SER A 101 -12.07 0.74 -6.26
CA SER A 101 -11.24 1.75 -5.57
C SER A 101 -9.78 1.32 -5.43
N ASP A 102 -9.50 0.01 -5.48
CA ASP A 102 -8.15 -0.55 -5.42
C ASP A 102 -7.38 -0.51 -6.74
N THR A 103 -8.05 -0.10 -7.83
CA THR A 103 -7.47 0.00 -9.19
C THR A 103 -6.10 0.70 -9.21
N PRO A 104 -5.87 1.83 -8.52
CA PRO A 104 -4.57 2.51 -8.57
C PRO A 104 -3.41 1.65 -8.07
N HIS A 105 -3.61 0.91 -6.96
CA HIS A 105 -2.58 0.06 -6.37
C HIS A 105 -2.28 -1.16 -7.25
N VAL A 106 -3.32 -1.77 -7.83
CA VAL A 106 -3.17 -2.88 -8.79
C VAL A 106 -2.45 -2.40 -10.06
N ALA A 107 -2.80 -1.21 -10.57
CA ALA A 107 -2.18 -0.62 -11.75
C ALA A 107 -0.70 -0.31 -11.53
N LEU A 108 -0.36 0.25 -10.37
CA LEU A 108 1.04 0.50 -10.00
C LEU A 108 1.83 -0.79 -9.86
N THR A 109 1.20 -1.84 -9.29
CA THR A 109 1.84 -3.16 -9.15
C THR A 109 2.18 -3.76 -10.51
N LEU A 110 1.27 -3.66 -11.48
CA LEU A 110 1.50 -4.12 -12.85
C LEU A 110 2.61 -3.29 -13.53
N GLN A 111 2.54 -1.96 -13.40
CA GLN A 111 3.51 -1.04 -14.01
C GLN A 111 4.94 -1.28 -13.57
N LEU A 112 5.14 -1.50 -12.26
CA LEU A 112 6.47 -1.70 -11.69
C LEU A 112 6.91 -3.17 -11.70
N ASN A 113 6.09 -4.08 -12.26
CA ASN A 113 6.28 -5.54 -12.13
C ASN A 113 6.54 -5.95 -10.66
N GLY A 114 5.79 -5.33 -9.75
CA GLY A 114 5.96 -5.46 -8.31
C GLY A 114 5.11 -6.57 -7.70
N LEU A 115 4.97 -6.48 -6.38
CA LEU A 115 4.11 -7.30 -5.54
C LEU A 115 3.16 -6.41 -4.74
N LEU A 116 1.87 -6.69 -4.78
CA LEU A 116 0.85 -5.98 -4.02
C LEU A 116 0.85 -6.46 -2.57
N TRP A 117 1.08 -5.54 -1.64
CA TRP A 117 0.94 -5.78 -0.21
C TRP A 117 -0.38 -5.20 0.28
N THR A 118 -1.36 -6.07 0.52
CA THR A 118 -2.70 -5.70 0.98
C THR A 118 -3.17 -6.61 2.12
N GLY A 119 -3.91 -6.06 3.07
CA GLY A 119 -4.60 -6.81 4.11
C GLY A 119 -6.01 -7.29 3.70
N ASP A 120 -6.52 -6.82 2.56
CA ASP A 120 -7.88 -7.10 2.12
C ASP A 120 -7.99 -8.51 1.50
N LYS A 121 -8.64 -9.41 2.24
CA LYS A 121 -8.86 -10.80 1.81
C LYS A 121 -9.84 -10.91 0.63
N LYS A 122 -10.83 -10.02 0.56
CA LYS A 122 -11.82 -10.00 -0.53
C LYS A 122 -11.16 -9.55 -1.82
N LEU A 123 -10.34 -8.49 -1.76
CA LEU A 123 -9.53 -8.04 -2.90
C LEU A 123 -8.59 -9.16 -3.36
N LYS A 124 -7.81 -9.76 -2.44
CA LYS A 124 -6.90 -10.87 -2.76
C LYS A 124 -7.60 -12.00 -3.48
N LEU A 125 -8.71 -12.49 -2.94
CA LEU A 125 -9.46 -13.60 -3.53
C LEU A 125 -10.03 -13.23 -4.91
N GLY A 126 -10.61 -12.03 -5.04
CA GLY A 126 -11.18 -11.56 -6.30
C GLY A 126 -10.13 -11.42 -7.41
N LEU A 127 -8.95 -10.90 -7.07
CA LEU A 127 -7.81 -10.77 -7.98
C LEU A 127 -7.22 -12.14 -8.38
N LYS A 128 -7.04 -13.07 -7.42
CA LYS A 128 -6.59 -14.44 -7.70
C LYS A 128 -7.52 -15.19 -8.65
N ASN A 129 -8.83 -15.07 -8.43
CA ASN A 129 -9.84 -15.68 -9.31
C ASN A 129 -9.78 -15.14 -10.75
N LYS A 130 -9.13 -13.99 -10.97
CA LYS A 130 -8.88 -13.37 -12.27
C LYS A 130 -7.45 -13.55 -12.77
N GLY A 131 -6.66 -14.42 -12.15
CA GLY A 131 -5.30 -14.77 -12.57
C GLY A 131 -4.20 -13.81 -12.11
N PHE A 132 -4.51 -12.86 -11.21
CA PHE A 132 -3.49 -12.02 -10.60
C PHE A 132 -2.89 -12.72 -9.37
N GLU A 133 -1.58 -12.99 -9.40
CA GLU A 133 -0.86 -13.74 -8.34
C GLU A 133 0.27 -12.93 -7.68
N GLN A 134 0.43 -11.65 -8.05
CA GLN A 134 1.54 -10.81 -7.61
C GLN A 134 1.26 -10.22 -6.22
N PHE A 135 1.31 -11.05 -5.18
CA PHE A 135 1.12 -10.62 -3.79
C PHE A 135 2.42 -10.69 -2.99
N PHE A 136 2.57 -9.73 -2.09
CA PHE A 136 3.55 -9.77 -1.02
C PHE A 136 2.88 -10.31 0.25
N GLU A 137 3.52 -11.30 0.88
CA GLU A 137 3.10 -11.85 2.16
C GLU A 137 4.31 -11.83 3.10
N LEU A 138 4.06 -11.45 4.36
CA LEU A 138 5.07 -11.55 5.41
C LEU A 138 5.31 -13.03 5.72
N GLN A 139 6.56 -13.47 5.60
CA GLN A 139 7.01 -14.77 6.14
C GLN A 139 6.97 -14.73 7.67
#